data_AF-A7SEL3-F1
#
_entry.id   AF-A7SEL3-F1
#
_cell.length_a   1.000
_cell.length_b   1.000
_cell.length_c   1.000
_cell.angle_alpha   90.00
_cell.angle_beta   90.00
_cell.angle_gamma   90.00
#
_symmetry.space_group_name_H-M   'P 1'
#
loop_
_entity.id
_entity.type
_entity.pdbx_description
1 polymer ?
#
loop_
_entity_poly.entity_id
_entity_poly.type
_entity_poly.pdbx_seq_one_letter_code
_entity_poly.pdbx_strand_id
1 'polypeptide(L)'
;MPCVLAALVLIALTPCTSIIPTRADDSTDQPIHCNVHARATCHQYRHMGHYDVTCDVTKYDTCGQICNSAKCNLQCAVKQECNQTCIAGRCVSAVCSSRMCNQTCIRAGCKMECYGEECHQTCQSSGCDVTCPAASKVCVQVCITGRCTMRCGRGVGRCEQKCLAGKCAMICEARECVSTCSDSDCVYKESGIRVVPTSPYRPMRQCNKPDDSETCIQNCTEGRCKLANLYGQYDRSLQVCAGGYCSYVCKAPLLCNQVCTGGNCMRYSCTTEYCVQECVAGECVMDCDSKTCFQIARGGRTTMRCSPTVDKCHQFCPGGDCNLICQAKLCYPHCPSGGCVTSNIKPRIVALPTRVRCEVISGGCSQNCHTKRSCICRRFSALFHSCDQLCYEGSCRSMKCYSLNKCNQKSVKECGIFHPGWLAFLRETPGSEDSKDVGESLLLKNISAFL
;
A
#
# COMPACT_ATOMS: atom_id res chain seq x y z
N MET A 1 60.44 -27.66 45.04
CA MET A 1 59.73 -27.76 46.34
C MET A 1 60.56 -27.02 47.39
N PRO A 2 59.96 -26.32 48.35
CA PRO A 2 58.85 -25.35 48.30
C PRO A 2 59.33 -23.99 48.90
N CYS A 3 58.61 -22.87 48.79
CA CYS A 3 57.57 -22.49 49.76
C CYS A 3 56.74 -21.31 49.23
N VAL A 4 55.45 -21.45 49.46
CA VAL A 4 54.34 -20.53 49.14
C VAL A 4 54.16 -19.56 50.31
N LEU A 5 53.89 -18.28 50.05
CA LEU A 5 52.94 -17.50 50.86
C LEU A 5 52.37 -16.33 50.07
N ALA A 6 51.11 -16.02 50.37
CA ALA A 6 50.10 -15.55 49.45
C ALA A 6 49.87 -14.03 49.42
N ALA A 7 49.22 -13.66 48.32
CA ALA A 7 48.63 -12.40 47.88
C ALA A 7 48.03 -11.45 48.93
N LEU A 8 48.31 -10.15 48.71
CA LEU A 8 47.44 -9.01 49.05
C LEU A 8 47.55 -8.01 47.89
N VAL A 9 46.59 -8.04 46.96
CA VAL A 9 46.44 -7.02 45.90
C VAL A 9 45.11 -6.31 46.14
N LEU A 10 45.18 -5.06 46.58
CA LEU A 10 44.05 -4.14 46.55
C LEU A 10 43.69 -3.84 45.09
N ILE A 11 42.56 -4.35 44.62
CA ILE A 11 41.94 -3.91 43.37
C ILE A 11 41.01 -2.75 43.72
N ALA A 12 41.41 -1.53 43.33
CA ALA A 12 40.50 -0.39 43.26
C ALA A 12 39.53 -0.62 42.09
N LEU A 13 38.27 -0.89 42.40
CA LEU A 13 37.19 -0.98 41.43
C LEU A 13 36.88 0.42 40.87
N THR A 14 37.23 0.65 39.61
CA THR A 14 36.72 1.78 38.82
C THR A 14 35.27 1.49 38.41
N PRO A 15 34.33 2.44 38.59
CA PRO A 15 32.94 2.22 38.23
C PRO A 15 32.77 2.25 36.71
N CYS A 16 32.09 1.23 36.17
CA CYS A 16 31.55 1.22 34.81
C CYS A 16 30.75 2.50 34.55
N THR A 17 31.27 3.36 33.68
CA THR A 17 30.48 4.45 33.10
C THR A 17 29.39 3.83 32.23
N SER A 18 28.17 4.16 32.61
CA SER A 18 26.95 3.73 31.98
C SER A 18 26.90 4.23 30.54
N ILE A 19 26.68 3.32 29.59
CA ILE A 19 26.28 3.66 28.22
C ILE A 19 24.92 4.36 28.34
N ILE A 20 24.92 5.68 28.21
CA ILE A 20 23.72 6.48 28.08
C ILE A 20 23.09 6.08 26.73
N PRO A 21 21.84 5.58 26.68
CA PRO A 21 21.15 5.40 25.42
C PRO A 21 20.85 6.79 24.87
N THR A 22 21.59 7.18 23.84
CA THR A 22 21.27 8.37 23.06
C THR A 22 19.87 8.19 22.49
N ARG A 23 19.03 9.16 22.89
CA ARG A 23 17.77 9.61 22.30
C ARG A 23 17.48 9.00 20.92
N ALA A 24 16.27 8.44 20.78
CA ALA A 24 15.70 7.96 19.53
C ALA A 24 16.00 8.92 18.38
N ASP A 25 16.84 8.43 17.47
CA ASP A 25 17.25 9.12 16.26
C ASP A 25 16.01 9.36 15.39
N ASP A 26 15.80 10.63 15.09
CA ASP A 26 14.88 11.12 14.06
C ASP A 26 15.47 10.65 12.74
N SER A 27 15.09 9.45 12.28
CA SER A 27 15.61 8.89 11.04
C SER A 27 15.14 9.75 9.87
N THR A 28 15.94 10.72 9.49
CA THR A 28 15.92 11.31 8.16
C THR A 28 16.27 10.20 7.17
N ASP A 29 15.26 9.45 6.70
CA ASP A 29 15.40 8.44 5.65
C ASP A 29 15.74 9.16 4.34
N GLN A 30 17.02 9.46 4.16
CA GLN A 30 17.49 10.22 3.01
C GLN A 30 17.20 9.43 1.73
N PRO A 31 16.76 10.09 0.64
CA PRO A 31 16.35 9.40 -0.59
C PRO A 31 17.44 8.54 -1.26
N ILE A 32 18.71 8.78 -0.89
CA ILE A 32 19.91 8.13 -1.43
C ILE A 32 20.31 6.91 -0.59
N HIS A 33 19.81 6.77 0.64
CA HIS A 33 20.23 5.70 1.54
C HIS A 33 19.70 4.34 1.08
N CYS A 34 20.60 3.35 1.03
CA CYS A 34 20.28 1.98 0.67
C CYS A 34 19.56 1.29 1.84
N ASN A 35 18.41 0.63 1.60
CA ASN A 35 17.70 -0.07 2.68
C ASN A 35 18.37 -1.40 3.02
N VAL A 36 18.75 -2.15 1.99
CA VAL A 36 19.44 -3.45 2.12
C VAL A 36 20.55 -3.48 1.08
N HIS A 37 21.76 -3.84 1.48
CA HIS A 37 22.87 -3.97 0.54
C HIS A 37 23.60 -5.30 0.76
N ALA A 38 24.13 -5.83 -0.33
CA ALA A 38 25.00 -7.01 -0.31
C ALA A 38 26.07 -6.82 -1.39
N ARG A 39 27.34 -6.82 -0.97
CA ARG A 39 28.48 -6.52 -1.87
C ARG A 39 28.24 -5.21 -2.64
N ALA A 40 28.33 -5.25 -3.97
CA ALA A 40 28.10 -4.12 -4.88
C ALA A 40 26.62 -3.97 -5.34
N THR A 41 25.67 -4.54 -4.59
CA THR A 41 24.22 -4.42 -4.88
C THR A 41 23.51 -3.62 -3.80
N CYS A 42 22.69 -2.67 -4.23
CA CYS A 42 21.80 -1.91 -3.35
C CYS A 42 20.33 -2.20 -3.65
N HIS A 43 19.51 -2.32 -2.61
CA HIS A 43 18.05 -2.37 -2.71
C HIS A 43 17.43 -1.22 -1.91
N GLN A 44 16.60 -0.44 -2.58
CA GLN A 44 15.86 0.69 -2.05
C GLN A 44 14.35 0.41 -2.11
N TYR A 45 13.65 0.62 -1.01
CA TYR A 45 12.20 0.47 -0.91
C TYR A 45 11.59 1.74 -0.31
N ARG A 46 10.56 2.29 -0.96
CA ARG A 46 9.80 3.46 -0.47
C ARG A 46 8.30 3.18 -0.52
N HIS A 47 7.61 3.51 0.58
CA HIS A 47 6.19 3.15 0.74
C HIS A 47 5.21 4.34 0.86
N MET A 48 5.59 5.42 1.54
CA MET A 48 4.70 6.57 1.77
C MET A 48 5.52 7.83 1.78
N GLY A 49 5.08 8.91 1.12
CA GLY A 49 5.89 10.11 0.97
C GLY A 49 6.12 10.52 -0.47
N HIS A 50 6.98 11.52 -0.62
CA HIS A 50 7.52 11.99 -1.88
C HIS A 50 9.03 11.80 -1.85
N TYR A 51 9.59 11.07 -2.82
CA TYR A 51 11.01 10.72 -2.84
C TYR A 51 11.64 10.84 -4.23
N ASP A 52 12.82 11.42 -4.27
CA ASP A 52 13.75 11.34 -5.40
C ASP A 52 14.76 10.23 -5.12
N VAL A 53 14.47 9.01 -5.57
CA VAL A 53 15.22 7.81 -5.19
C VAL A 53 16.36 7.59 -6.17
N THR A 54 17.60 7.62 -5.67
CA THR A 54 18.81 7.44 -6.47
C THR A 54 19.79 6.49 -5.79
N CYS A 55 20.57 5.74 -6.56
CA CYS A 55 21.59 4.82 -6.04
C CYS A 55 22.99 5.45 -6.15
N ASP A 56 23.84 5.20 -5.17
CA ASP A 56 25.24 5.64 -5.19
C ASP A 56 26.05 4.84 -6.22
N VAL A 57 26.25 5.44 -7.39
CA VAL A 57 26.94 4.84 -8.55
C VAL A 57 28.42 4.57 -8.31
N THR A 58 29.01 5.14 -7.24
CA THR A 58 30.41 4.91 -6.90
C THR A 58 30.62 3.61 -6.11
N LYS A 59 29.57 3.13 -5.45
CA LYS A 59 29.61 1.97 -4.55
C LYS A 59 28.93 0.74 -5.10
N TYR A 60 27.90 0.92 -5.91
CA TYR A 60 27.05 -0.15 -6.39
C TYR A 60 27.08 -0.27 -7.91
N ASP A 61 27.28 -1.50 -8.37
CA ASP A 61 27.20 -1.85 -9.79
C ASP A 61 25.79 -2.27 -10.18
N THR A 62 25.00 -2.75 -9.21
CA THR A 62 23.61 -3.17 -9.38
C THR A 62 22.70 -2.45 -8.38
N CYS A 63 21.52 -2.04 -8.83
CA CYS A 63 20.53 -1.42 -7.95
C CYS A 63 19.11 -1.91 -8.19
N GLY A 64 18.38 -2.19 -7.11
CA GLY A 64 16.94 -2.42 -7.11
C GLY A 64 16.23 -1.25 -6.44
N GLN A 65 15.21 -0.69 -7.08
CA GLN A 65 14.38 0.39 -6.55
C GLN A 65 12.91 -0.02 -6.63
N ILE A 66 12.24 -0.02 -5.49
CA ILE A 66 10.81 -0.34 -5.40
C ILE A 66 10.07 0.86 -4.81
N CYS A 67 9.11 1.39 -5.57
CA CYS A 67 8.19 2.40 -5.10
C CYS A 67 6.77 1.81 -5.01
N ASN A 68 6.21 1.84 -3.81
CA ASN A 68 4.88 1.32 -3.52
C ASN A 68 4.06 2.39 -2.81
N SER A 69 3.01 2.96 -3.41
CA SER A 69 2.12 3.95 -2.75
C SER A 69 2.70 5.32 -2.43
N ALA A 70 4.00 5.52 -2.63
CA ALA A 70 4.66 6.82 -2.59
C ALA A 70 4.61 7.51 -3.97
N LYS A 71 4.84 8.83 -3.95
CA LYS A 71 5.15 9.62 -5.14
C LYS A 71 6.66 9.56 -5.34
N CYS A 72 7.14 8.77 -6.29
CA CYS A 72 8.58 8.60 -6.50
C CYS A 72 9.04 9.12 -7.86
N ASN A 73 10.21 9.76 -7.86
CA ASN A 73 11.06 9.91 -9.03
C ASN A 73 12.22 8.93 -8.86
N LEU A 74 12.19 7.82 -9.59
CA LEU A 74 13.25 6.82 -9.56
C LEU A 74 14.32 7.20 -10.59
N GLN A 75 15.57 7.33 -10.19
CA GLN A 75 16.69 7.52 -11.10
C GLN A 75 17.78 6.48 -10.82
N CYS A 76 18.29 5.88 -11.87
CA CYS A 76 19.28 4.82 -11.75
C CYS A 76 20.29 4.85 -12.90
N ALA A 77 21.57 4.95 -12.53
CA ALA A 77 22.68 5.04 -13.47
C ALA A 77 23.89 4.22 -12.99
N VAL A 78 23.63 3.12 -12.27
CA VAL A 78 24.70 2.17 -11.87
C VAL A 78 25.26 1.46 -13.10
N LYS A 79 26.47 0.93 -13.00
CA LYS A 79 27.22 0.46 -14.18
C LYS A 79 26.56 -0.73 -14.88
N GLN A 80 26.05 -1.70 -14.14
CA GLN A 80 25.58 -2.97 -14.70
C GLN A 80 24.07 -2.99 -14.87
N GLU A 81 23.35 -3.18 -13.77
CA GLU A 81 21.94 -3.53 -13.83
C GLU A 81 21.11 -2.65 -12.89
N CYS A 82 19.99 -2.16 -13.40
CA CYS A 82 18.98 -1.55 -12.58
C CYS A 82 17.61 -2.22 -12.72
N ASN A 83 17.01 -2.52 -11.57
CA ASN A 83 15.68 -3.10 -11.44
C ASN A 83 14.75 -2.07 -10.77
N GLN A 84 13.90 -1.41 -11.55
CA GLN A 84 12.95 -0.41 -11.04
C GLN A 84 11.52 -0.97 -11.08
N THR A 85 10.85 -1.01 -9.94
CA THR A 85 9.47 -1.50 -9.83
C THR A 85 8.56 -0.45 -9.22
N CYS A 86 7.52 -0.11 -9.96
CA CYS A 86 6.45 0.79 -9.58
C CYS A 86 5.18 -0.03 -9.35
N ILE A 87 4.82 -0.24 -8.08
CA ILE A 87 3.72 -1.15 -7.71
C ILE A 87 2.37 -0.45 -7.83
N ALA A 88 2.17 0.59 -7.02
CA ALA A 88 0.87 1.20 -6.81
C ALA A 88 1.02 2.66 -6.42
N GLY A 89 1.36 3.55 -7.35
CA GLY A 89 1.52 4.97 -7.02
C GLY A 89 1.81 5.80 -8.25
N ARG A 90 1.77 7.12 -8.08
CA ARG A 90 2.35 8.07 -9.03
C ARG A 90 3.88 7.93 -8.97
N CYS A 91 4.42 6.86 -9.55
CA CYS A 91 5.79 6.89 -10.06
C CYS A 91 5.80 7.94 -11.17
N VAL A 92 6.04 9.19 -10.78
CA VAL A 92 5.98 10.35 -11.65
C VAL A 92 6.96 10.15 -12.80
N SER A 93 8.12 9.57 -12.49
CA SER A 93 9.10 9.14 -13.46
C SER A 93 9.95 7.98 -12.93
N ALA A 94 10.27 7.03 -13.78
CA ALA A 94 11.34 6.06 -13.58
C ALA A 94 12.32 6.18 -14.75
N VAL A 95 13.50 6.72 -14.47
CA VAL A 95 14.58 6.94 -15.44
C VAL A 95 15.70 5.95 -15.15
N CYS A 96 16.12 5.22 -16.19
CA CYS A 96 17.23 4.30 -16.12
C CYS A 96 18.25 4.57 -17.23
N SER A 97 19.53 4.64 -16.85
CA SER A 97 20.68 4.86 -17.74
C SER A 97 21.81 3.85 -17.48
N SER A 98 21.51 2.76 -16.76
CA SER A 98 22.41 1.62 -16.57
C SER A 98 22.57 0.81 -17.85
N ARG A 99 23.59 -0.05 -17.96
CA ARG A 99 23.78 -0.91 -19.14
C ARG A 99 22.53 -1.76 -19.42
N MET A 100 22.01 -2.41 -18.38
CA MET A 100 20.77 -3.17 -18.42
C MET A 100 19.73 -2.55 -17.49
N CYS A 101 18.54 -2.31 -18.02
CA CYS A 101 17.45 -1.62 -17.34
C CYS A 101 16.19 -2.46 -17.40
N ASN A 102 15.73 -2.94 -16.25
CA ASN A 102 14.46 -3.64 -16.11
C ASN A 102 13.48 -2.73 -15.34
N GLN A 103 12.45 -2.25 -16.04
CA GLN A 103 11.46 -1.33 -15.48
C GLN A 103 10.08 -2.00 -15.53
N THR A 104 9.43 -2.11 -14.37
CA THR A 104 8.11 -2.74 -14.25
C THR A 104 7.12 -1.78 -13.61
N CYS A 105 5.99 -1.56 -14.29
CA CYS A 105 4.82 -0.88 -13.74
C CYS A 105 3.69 -1.91 -13.54
N ILE A 106 3.29 -2.13 -12.29
CA ILE A 106 2.31 -3.17 -11.94
C ILE A 106 0.88 -2.66 -12.12
N ARG A 107 0.52 -1.55 -11.45
CA ARG A 107 -0.83 -0.99 -11.54
C ARG A 107 -0.94 0.02 -12.67
N ALA A 108 -0.61 1.29 -12.43
CA ALA A 108 -0.88 2.29 -13.44
C ALA A 108 -0.20 3.63 -13.23
N GLY A 109 -0.24 4.45 -14.29
CA GLY A 109 0.16 5.85 -14.26
C GLY A 109 1.67 6.04 -14.16
N CYS A 110 2.45 5.08 -14.66
CA CYS A 110 3.90 5.15 -14.66
C CYS A 110 4.42 5.79 -15.94
N LYS A 111 5.39 6.68 -15.79
CA LYS A 111 6.25 7.12 -16.89
C LYS A 111 7.60 6.42 -16.74
N MET A 112 8.00 5.63 -17.72
CA MET A 112 9.27 4.89 -17.71
C MET A 112 10.11 5.29 -18.91
N GLU A 113 11.33 5.73 -18.65
CA GLU A 113 12.30 6.14 -19.66
C GLU A 113 13.59 5.31 -19.49
N CYS A 114 14.04 4.70 -20.58
CA CYS A 114 15.22 3.88 -20.59
C CYS A 114 16.24 4.39 -21.62
N TYR A 115 17.43 4.73 -21.13
CA TYR A 115 18.60 5.19 -21.89
C TYR A 115 19.73 4.15 -21.88
N GLY A 116 19.48 2.97 -21.33
CA GLY A 116 20.44 1.87 -21.28
C GLY A 116 20.69 1.21 -22.64
N GLU A 117 21.68 0.32 -22.70
CA GLU A 117 21.95 -0.46 -23.90
C GLU A 117 20.86 -1.53 -24.12
N GLU A 118 20.46 -2.19 -23.04
CA GLU A 118 19.44 -3.23 -23.01
C GLU A 118 18.28 -2.77 -22.10
N CYS A 119 17.14 -2.51 -22.71
CA CYS A 119 15.95 -2.00 -22.04
C CYS A 119 14.83 -3.04 -22.03
N HIS A 120 14.30 -3.36 -20.86
CA HIS A 120 13.10 -4.18 -20.68
C HIS A 120 12.07 -3.41 -19.87
N GLN A 121 10.99 -2.99 -20.53
CA GLN A 121 9.92 -2.17 -19.94
C GLN A 121 8.61 -2.95 -19.97
N THR A 122 8.06 -3.27 -18.80
CA THR A 122 6.80 -4.02 -18.67
C THR A 122 5.73 -3.17 -18.00
N CYS A 123 4.59 -3.01 -18.66
CA CYS A 123 3.37 -2.45 -18.10
C CYS A 123 2.35 -3.57 -17.90
N GLN A 124 2.02 -3.90 -16.66
CA GLN A 124 1.12 -5.00 -16.34
C GLN A 124 -0.35 -4.61 -16.41
N SER A 125 -0.72 -3.35 -16.14
CA SER A 125 -2.12 -2.90 -16.18
C SER A 125 -2.36 -1.72 -17.11
N SER A 126 -2.26 -0.44 -16.73
CA SER A 126 -2.74 0.61 -17.65
C SER A 126 -2.18 2.01 -17.39
N GLY A 127 -2.33 2.93 -18.35
CA GLY A 127 -1.89 4.31 -18.22
C GLY A 127 -0.38 4.43 -18.15
N CYS A 128 0.35 3.50 -18.78
CA CYS A 128 1.80 3.54 -18.87
C CYS A 128 2.24 4.32 -20.10
N ASP A 129 3.22 5.19 -19.90
CA ASP A 129 4.01 5.80 -20.97
C ASP A 129 5.43 5.24 -20.86
N VAL A 130 5.81 4.37 -21.79
CA VAL A 130 7.12 3.71 -21.80
C VAL A 130 7.88 4.13 -23.05
N THR A 131 9.10 4.63 -22.83
CA THR A 131 9.90 5.26 -23.89
C THR A 131 11.35 4.79 -23.85
N CYS A 132 11.88 4.46 -25.02
CA CYS A 132 13.29 4.29 -25.35
C CYS A 132 13.67 5.40 -26.36
N PRO A 133 14.24 6.54 -25.93
CA PRO A 133 14.33 7.73 -26.76
C PRO A 133 15.43 7.67 -27.84
N ALA A 134 16.63 7.17 -27.53
CA ALA A 134 17.72 6.94 -28.49
C ALA A 134 18.84 6.07 -27.86
N ALA A 135 19.74 5.54 -28.69
CA ALA A 135 21.00 4.84 -28.32
C ALA A 135 20.91 3.43 -27.71
N SER A 136 19.73 2.95 -27.32
CA SER A 136 19.57 1.55 -26.89
C SER A 136 19.86 0.58 -28.03
N LYS A 137 20.66 -0.46 -27.77
CA LYS A 137 20.91 -1.54 -28.74
C LYS A 137 19.65 -2.40 -28.90
N VAL A 138 19.03 -2.75 -27.78
CA VAL A 138 17.80 -3.54 -27.72
C VAL A 138 16.83 -2.87 -26.76
N CYS A 139 15.60 -2.66 -27.21
CA CYS A 139 14.50 -2.20 -26.37
C CYS A 139 13.30 -3.14 -26.50
N VAL A 140 12.86 -3.71 -25.39
CA VAL A 140 11.69 -4.57 -25.30
C VAL A 140 10.63 -3.87 -24.47
N GLN A 141 9.47 -3.63 -25.07
CA GLN A 141 8.31 -2.99 -24.44
C GLN A 141 7.13 -3.96 -24.45
N VAL A 142 6.63 -4.30 -23.26
CA VAL A 142 5.51 -5.23 -23.10
C VAL A 142 4.37 -4.54 -22.38
N CYS A 143 3.20 -4.51 -23.01
CA CYS A 143 1.95 -4.12 -22.42
C CYS A 143 1.05 -5.36 -22.27
N ILE A 144 0.75 -5.73 -21.02
CA ILE A 144 -0.04 -6.93 -20.73
C ILE A 144 -1.53 -6.66 -20.95
N THR A 145 -2.06 -5.53 -20.49
CA THR A 145 -3.47 -5.15 -20.68
C THR A 145 -3.66 -3.63 -20.66
N GLY A 146 -4.90 -3.16 -20.59
CA GLY A 146 -5.25 -1.75 -20.36
C GLY A 146 -4.85 -0.83 -21.51
N ARG A 147 -4.38 0.39 -21.18
CA ARG A 147 -3.99 1.38 -22.18
C ARG A 147 -2.53 1.76 -22.04
N CYS A 148 -1.72 1.44 -23.04
CA CYS A 148 -0.27 1.72 -23.05
C CYS A 148 0.13 2.61 -24.21
N THR A 149 1.11 3.48 -23.97
CA THR A 149 1.85 4.14 -25.04
C THR A 149 3.30 3.68 -24.99
N MET A 150 3.76 3.08 -26.08
CA MET A 150 5.08 2.46 -26.23
C MET A 150 5.81 3.21 -27.33
N ARG A 151 6.99 3.76 -27.01
CA ARG A 151 7.78 4.58 -27.93
C ARG A 151 9.22 4.09 -28.04
N CYS A 152 9.69 3.88 -29.26
CA CYS A 152 11.10 3.70 -29.59
C CYS A 152 11.51 4.81 -30.57
N GLY A 153 12.45 5.67 -30.15
CA GLY A 153 12.92 6.79 -30.97
C GLY A 153 14.05 6.42 -31.92
N ARG A 154 14.43 7.40 -32.75
CA ARG A 154 15.51 7.25 -33.73
C ARG A 154 16.83 6.92 -33.08
N GLY A 155 17.56 5.97 -33.67
CA GLY A 155 18.86 5.54 -33.18
C GLY A 155 18.82 4.35 -32.22
N VAL A 156 17.63 3.88 -31.82
CA VAL A 156 17.49 2.54 -31.21
C VAL A 156 17.83 1.47 -32.26
N GLY A 157 18.63 0.48 -31.88
CA GLY A 157 19.03 -0.63 -32.75
C GLY A 157 17.84 -1.50 -33.12
N ARG A 158 17.42 -2.36 -32.21
CA ARG A 158 16.23 -3.22 -32.33
C ARG A 158 15.20 -2.87 -31.27
N CYS A 159 13.96 -2.68 -31.67
CA CYS A 159 12.83 -2.45 -30.78
C CYS A 159 11.78 -3.54 -30.96
N GLU A 160 11.45 -4.24 -29.87
CA GLU A 160 10.37 -5.22 -29.81
C GLU A 160 9.23 -4.67 -28.95
N GLN A 161 8.05 -4.51 -29.55
CA GLN A 161 6.86 -4.02 -28.87
C GLN A 161 5.80 -5.11 -28.86
N LYS A 162 5.28 -5.47 -27.69
CA LYS A 162 4.27 -6.52 -27.52
C LYS A 162 3.05 -5.95 -26.79
N CYS A 163 1.89 -6.03 -27.43
CA CYS A 163 0.60 -5.74 -26.83
C CYS A 163 -0.19 -7.04 -26.70
N LEU A 164 -0.43 -7.48 -25.47
CA LEU A 164 -1.09 -8.77 -25.21
C LEU A 164 -2.61 -8.64 -25.03
N ALA A 165 -3.10 -7.48 -24.60
CA ALA A 165 -4.51 -7.16 -24.48
C ALA A 165 -4.71 -5.63 -24.35
N GLY A 166 -5.93 -5.14 -24.59
CA GLY A 166 -6.28 -3.73 -24.40
C GLY A 166 -5.94 -2.85 -25.60
N LYS A 167 -5.57 -1.58 -25.35
CA LYS A 167 -5.26 -0.58 -26.38
C LYS A 167 -3.81 -0.11 -26.30
N CYS A 168 -3.07 -0.30 -27.38
CA CYS A 168 -1.65 0.05 -27.40
C CYS A 168 -1.37 1.04 -28.53
N ALA A 169 -0.75 2.17 -28.19
CA ALA A 169 -0.08 3.00 -29.18
C ALA A 169 1.39 2.55 -29.27
N MET A 170 1.74 1.90 -30.38
CA MET A 170 3.03 1.27 -30.66
C MET A 170 3.79 2.14 -31.67
N ILE A 171 4.57 3.09 -31.18
CA ILE A 171 5.28 4.07 -32.02
C ILE A 171 6.74 3.64 -32.10
N CYS A 172 7.24 3.35 -33.29
CA CYS A 172 8.60 2.86 -33.49
C CYS A 172 9.31 3.58 -34.64
N GLU A 173 10.43 4.22 -34.31
CA GLU A 173 11.38 4.86 -35.22
C GLU A 173 12.80 4.23 -35.10
N ALA A 174 12.90 3.03 -34.52
CA ALA A 174 14.14 2.28 -34.41
C ALA A 174 14.65 1.79 -35.78
N ARG A 175 15.90 1.32 -35.85
CA ARG A 175 16.44 0.73 -37.09
C ARG A 175 15.72 -0.56 -37.47
N GLU A 176 15.46 -1.42 -36.49
CA GLU A 176 14.65 -2.63 -36.61
C GLU A 176 13.46 -2.55 -35.66
N CYS A 177 12.24 -2.62 -36.18
CA CYS A 177 11.00 -2.59 -35.41
C CYS A 177 10.28 -3.94 -35.56
N VAL A 178 10.03 -4.60 -34.44
CA VAL A 178 9.23 -5.82 -34.35
C VAL A 178 8.03 -5.55 -33.45
N SER A 179 6.82 -5.73 -33.97
CA SER A 179 5.59 -5.49 -33.21
C SER A 179 4.71 -6.72 -33.20
N THR A 180 4.21 -7.08 -32.01
CA THR A 180 3.20 -8.14 -31.82
C THR A 180 1.95 -7.54 -31.18
N CYS A 181 0.79 -7.81 -31.76
CA CYS A 181 -0.52 -7.39 -31.26
C CYS A 181 -1.42 -8.62 -31.18
N SER A 182 -1.81 -9.02 -29.97
CA SER A 182 -2.68 -10.17 -29.70
C SER A 182 -3.91 -9.69 -28.95
N ASP A 183 -5.12 -10.08 -29.38
CA ASP A 183 -6.40 -9.75 -28.73
C ASP A 183 -6.52 -8.28 -28.24
N SER A 184 -6.03 -7.33 -29.06
CA SER A 184 -5.86 -5.91 -28.68
C SER A 184 -6.13 -4.94 -29.84
N ASP A 185 -6.40 -3.68 -29.50
CA ASP A 185 -6.59 -2.55 -30.42
C ASP A 185 -5.27 -1.75 -30.51
N CYS A 186 -4.46 -2.05 -31.52
CA CYS A 186 -3.14 -1.47 -31.70
C CYS A 186 -3.11 -0.36 -32.75
N VAL A 187 -2.43 0.73 -32.41
CA VAL A 187 -2.21 1.90 -33.28
C VAL A 187 -0.71 2.11 -33.46
N TYR A 188 -0.24 2.22 -34.69
CA TYR A 188 1.21 2.23 -35.00
C TYR A 188 1.82 3.61 -35.32
N LYS A 189 1.10 4.72 -35.07
CA LYS A 189 1.53 6.09 -35.43
C LYS A 189 1.09 7.10 -34.37
N GLU A 190 1.82 8.22 -34.27
CA GLU A 190 1.52 9.32 -33.31
C GLU A 190 0.12 9.90 -33.47
N SER A 191 -0.44 9.88 -34.67
CA SER A 191 -1.71 10.54 -35.02
C SER A 191 -2.96 9.67 -34.79
N GLY A 192 -2.81 8.42 -34.35
CA GLY A 192 -3.91 7.45 -34.37
C GLY A 192 -4.77 7.36 -33.10
N ILE A 193 -4.41 8.04 -32.01
CA ILE A 193 -5.32 8.16 -30.86
C ILE A 193 -6.24 9.37 -31.07
N ARG A 194 -7.12 9.31 -32.08
CA ARG A 194 -8.29 10.18 -32.03
C ARG A 194 -9.16 9.67 -30.89
N VAL A 195 -9.17 10.41 -29.78
CA VAL A 195 -10.29 10.36 -28.84
C VAL A 195 -11.49 10.88 -29.60
N VAL A 196 -12.16 10.01 -30.35
CA VAL A 196 -13.48 10.32 -30.88
C VAL A 196 -14.44 10.07 -29.73
N PRO A 197 -15.01 11.11 -29.09
CA PRO A 197 -15.99 10.92 -28.04
C PRO A 197 -17.35 10.79 -28.69
N THR A 198 -17.60 9.71 -29.42
CA THR A 198 -18.89 9.52 -30.13
C THR A 198 -19.78 8.43 -29.55
N SER A 199 -19.31 7.64 -28.58
CA SER A 199 -20.20 6.64 -27.97
C SER A 199 -21.03 7.27 -26.84
N PRO A 200 -22.37 7.19 -26.90
CA PRO A 200 -23.24 7.72 -25.86
C PRO A 200 -23.03 7.00 -24.53
N TYR A 201 -23.24 7.75 -23.45
CA TYR A 201 -23.14 7.37 -22.04
C TYR A 201 -24.09 6.20 -21.66
N ARG A 202 -23.85 4.98 -22.14
CA ARG A 202 -24.65 3.82 -21.70
C ARG A 202 -24.08 3.29 -20.38
N PRO A 203 -24.89 3.23 -19.30
CA PRO A 203 -24.46 2.59 -18.06
C PRO A 203 -24.13 1.12 -18.33
N MET A 204 -22.92 0.71 -18.01
CA MET A 204 -22.56 -0.71 -17.94
C MET A 204 -23.23 -1.26 -16.69
N ARG A 205 -24.35 -1.96 -16.91
CA ARG A 205 -25.14 -2.64 -15.86
C ARG A 205 -24.93 -4.15 -15.85
N GLN A 206 -24.39 -4.70 -16.94
CA GLN A 206 -24.06 -6.12 -17.03
C GLN A 206 -22.94 -6.43 -16.03
N CYS A 207 -23.11 -7.53 -15.31
CA CYS A 207 -22.16 -8.05 -14.35
C CYS A 207 -21.56 -9.32 -14.93
N ASN A 208 -20.23 -9.39 -14.99
CA ASN A 208 -19.56 -10.65 -15.24
C ASN A 208 -19.49 -11.41 -13.92
N LYS A 209 -19.98 -12.65 -13.92
CA LYS A 209 -19.95 -13.54 -12.76
C LYS A 209 -19.03 -14.72 -13.10
N PRO A 210 -17.96 -14.96 -12.33
CA PRO A 210 -17.37 -16.29 -12.23
C PRO A 210 -18.40 -17.23 -11.60
N ASP A 211 -18.52 -18.47 -12.07
CA ASP A 211 -19.42 -19.46 -11.47
C ASP A 211 -19.25 -19.49 -9.93
N ASP A 212 -20.37 -19.54 -9.21
CA ASP A 212 -20.49 -19.47 -7.73
C ASP A 212 -20.19 -18.14 -7.00
N SER A 213 -19.93 -17.04 -7.70
CA SER A 213 -19.71 -15.74 -7.04
C SER A 213 -21.01 -14.92 -6.82
N GLU A 214 -21.26 -14.47 -5.59
CA GLU A 214 -22.28 -13.44 -5.24
C GLU A 214 -21.82 -12.00 -5.55
N THR A 215 -20.64 -11.84 -6.16
CA THR A 215 -20.06 -10.54 -6.48
C THR A 215 -20.30 -10.19 -7.95
N CYS A 216 -20.94 -9.05 -8.20
CA CYS A 216 -21.02 -8.44 -9.52
C CYS A 216 -19.65 -7.84 -9.88
N ILE A 217 -18.99 -8.35 -10.92
CA ILE A 217 -17.73 -7.80 -11.42
C ILE A 217 -18.00 -6.96 -12.68
N GLN A 218 -17.58 -5.70 -12.65
CA GLN A 218 -17.65 -4.79 -13.79
C GLN A 218 -16.26 -4.21 -14.05
N ASN A 219 -15.71 -4.47 -15.22
CA ASN A 219 -14.39 -3.98 -15.61
C ASN A 219 -14.52 -3.02 -16.78
N CYS A 220 -13.80 -1.90 -16.72
CA CYS A 220 -13.61 -0.97 -17.81
C CYS A 220 -12.12 -0.81 -18.11
N THR A 221 -11.71 -1.16 -19.31
CA THR A 221 -10.34 -1.03 -19.80
C THR A 221 -10.15 0.18 -20.72
N GLU A 222 -11.24 0.75 -21.25
CA GLU A 222 -11.20 1.82 -22.25
C GLU A 222 -12.51 2.60 -22.40
N GLY A 223 -12.48 3.70 -23.17
CA GLY A 223 -13.67 4.46 -23.54
C GLY A 223 -14.22 5.33 -22.40
N ARG A 224 -15.53 5.61 -22.43
CA ARG A 224 -16.27 6.28 -21.34
C ARG A 224 -17.17 5.26 -20.67
N CYS A 225 -16.89 4.92 -19.42
CA CYS A 225 -17.61 3.89 -18.69
C CYS A 225 -18.41 4.48 -17.54
N LYS A 226 -19.67 4.08 -17.44
CA LYS A 226 -20.47 4.27 -16.22
C LYS A 226 -20.73 2.91 -15.62
N LEU A 227 -19.85 2.49 -14.71
CA LEU A 227 -19.95 1.23 -13.98
C LEU A 227 -21.04 1.41 -12.93
N ALA A 228 -22.21 0.83 -13.18
CA ALA A 228 -23.39 1.04 -12.35
C ALA A 228 -23.95 -0.31 -11.93
N ASN A 229 -23.83 -0.61 -10.64
CA ASN A 229 -24.58 -1.68 -9.99
C ASN A 229 -25.68 -1.04 -9.15
N LEU A 230 -26.91 -1.17 -9.62
CA LEU A 230 -28.12 -0.65 -9.00
C LEU A 230 -28.84 -1.83 -8.36
N TYR A 231 -29.39 -1.62 -7.15
CA TYR A 231 -30.07 -2.61 -6.28
C TYR A 231 -30.66 -3.86 -6.96
N GLY A 232 -30.52 -5.02 -6.30
CA GLY A 232 -31.50 -6.11 -6.42
C GLY A 232 -31.03 -7.46 -6.96
N GLN A 233 -29.73 -7.72 -7.13
CA GLN A 233 -29.27 -9.06 -7.57
C GLN A 233 -27.99 -9.58 -6.91
N TYR A 234 -27.12 -8.71 -6.41
CA TYR A 234 -25.83 -9.09 -5.81
C TYR A 234 -25.57 -8.27 -4.56
N ASP A 235 -25.25 -8.94 -3.45
CA ASP A 235 -24.89 -8.28 -2.19
C ASP A 235 -23.57 -7.52 -2.28
N ARG A 236 -22.71 -7.91 -3.23
CA ARG A 236 -21.34 -7.40 -3.37
C ARG A 236 -21.09 -6.95 -4.80
N SER A 237 -20.27 -5.92 -4.95
CA SER A 237 -19.84 -5.43 -6.27
C SER A 237 -18.36 -5.09 -6.27
N LEU A 238 -17.68 -5.50 -7.33
CA LEU A 238 -16.32 -5.09 -7.67
C LEU A 238 -16.36 -4.33 -8.99
N GLN A 239 -16.03 -3.04 -8.95
CA GLN A 239 -15.98 -2.17 -10.11
C GLN A 239 -14.54 -1.72 -10.31
N VAL A 240 -13.93 -2.16 -11.41
CA VAL A 240 -12.53 -1.86 -11.75
C VAL A 240 -12.48 -1.01 -13.01
N CYS A 241 -11.79 0.13 -12.94
CA CYS A 241 -11.41 0.89 -14.12
C CYS A 241 -9.91 0.76 -14.32
N ALA A 242 -9.53 -0.20 -15.15
CA ALA A 242 -8.17 -0.32 -15.62
C ALA A 242 -7.83 0.82 -16.58
N GLY A 243 -8.73 1.27 -17.44
CA GLY A 243 -8.47 2.38 -18.35
C GLY A 243 -9.74 3.06 -18.85
N GLY A 244 -9.60 4.25 -19.44
CA GLY A 244 -10.73 5.08 -19.89
C GLY A 244 -11.23 6.10 -18.87
N TYR A 245 -12.33 6.76 -19.20
CA TYR A 245 -12.98 7.80 -18.40
C TYR A 245 -14.16 7.21 -17.62
N CYS A 246 -13.91 6.91 -16.35
CA CYS A 246 -14.84 6.12 -15.55
C CYS A 246 -15.64 6.97 -14.55
N SER A 247 -16.92 6.63 -14.44
CA SER A 247 -17.79 7.03 -13.34
C SER A 247 -18.36 5.78 -12.67
N TYR A 248 -18.36 5.77 -11.34
CA TYR A 248 -18.81 4.65 -10.55
C TYR A 248 -20.09 5.00 -9.81
N VAL A 249 -21.05 4.09 -9.85
CA VAL A 249 -22.24 4.12 -9.01
C VAL A 249 -22.43 2.72 -8.45
N CYS A 250 -22.36 2.58 -7.14
CA CYS A 250 -22.58 1.29 -6.50
C CYS A 250 -23.59 1.41 -5.36
N LYS A 251 -24.65 0.63 -5.50
CA LYS A 251 -25.77 0.51 -4.56
C LYS A 251 -26.05 -0.96 -4.23
N ALA A 252 -25.00 -1.78 -4.18
CA ALA A 252 -25.13 -3.12 -3.63
C ALA A 252 -25.65 -3.03 -2.16
N PRO A 253 -26.29 -4.06 -1.63
CA PRO A 253 -26.72 -4.09 -0.24
C PRO A 253 -25.56 -4.04 0.76
N LEU A 254 -24.54 -4.88 0.57
CA LEU A 254 -23.51 -5.12 1.58
C LEU A 254 -22.21 -4.37 1.28
N LEU A 255 -21.54 -4.71 0.18
CA LEU A 255 -20.18 -4.24 -0.11
C LEU A 255 -20.01 -3.73 -1.53
N CYS A 256 -19.36 -2.57 -1.66
CA CYS A 256 -18.88 -2.05 -2.93
C CYS A 256 -17.37 -1.82 -2.85
N ASN A 257 -16.63 -2.45 -3.75
CA ASN A 257 -15.22 -2.19 -3.99
C ASN A 257 -15.07 -1.49 -5.34
N GLN A 258 -14.63 -0.23 -5.32
CA GLN A 258 -14.45 0.62 -6.49
C GLN A 258 -12.97 0.97 -6.62
N VAL A 259 -12.32 0.44 -7.65
CA VAL A 259 -10.88 0.61 -7.86
C VAL A 259 -10.64 1.30 -9.20
N CYS A 260 -9.90 2.40 -9.18
CA CYS A 260 -9.37 3.02 -10.39
C CYS A 260 -7.85 2.88 -10.43
N THR A 261 -7.36 2.26 -11.49
CA THR A 261 -5.94 2.27 -11.82
C THR A 261 -5.65 3.24 -12.96
N GLY A 262 -6.50 3.33 -14.00
CA GLY A 262 -6.21 4.01 -15.27
C GLY A 262 -6.04 5.54 -15.31
N GLY A 263 -5.98 6.26 -14.20
CA GLY A 263 -5.63 7.70 -14.20
C GLY A 263 -6.77 8.68 -14.51
N ASN A 264 -7.86 8.24 -15.14
CA ASN A 264 -8.91 9.11 -15.70
C ASN A 264 -10.29 8.88 -15.05
N CYS A 265 -10.34 8.60 -13.76
CA CYS A 265 -11.60 8.39 -13.04
C CYS A 265 -12.18 9.71 -12.53
N MET A 266 -13.38 10.04 -13.00
CA MET A 266 -14.00 11.33 -12.72
C MET A 266 -14.67 11.34 -11.34
N ARG A 267 -15.50 10.33 -11.06
CA ARG A 267 -16.33 10.34 -9.86
C ARG A 267 -16.70 8.94 -9.38
N TYR A 268 -16.66 8.77 -8.07
CA TYR A 268 -17.14 7.58 -7.38
C TYR A 268 -18.35 7.97 -6.54
N SER A 269 -19.39 7.13 -6.62
CA SER A 269 -20.57 7.23 -5.75
C SER A 269 -20.85 5.86 -5.16
N CYS A 270 -20.95 5.83 -3.83
CA CYS A 270 -21.18 4.61 -3.08
C CYS A 270 -22.13 4.87 -1.91
N THR A 271 -23.21 4.08 -1.84
CA THR A 271 -24.29 4.19 -0.83
C THR A 271 -24.66 2.83 -0.21
N THR A 272 -23.76 1.84 -0.29
CA THR A 272 -23.93 0.48 0.27
C THR A 272 -23.69 0.50 1.79
N GLU A 273 -23.75 -0.64 2.49
CA GLU A 273 -23.36 -0.67 3.90
C GLU A 273 -21.85 -0.38 4.13
N TYR A 274 -20.98 -1.03 3.35
CA TYR A 274 -19.52 -0.90 3.37
C TYR A 274 -18.94 -0.46 2.01
N CYS A 275 -18.32 0.72 1.95
CA CYS A 275 -17.63 1.19 0.75
C CYS A 275 -16.12 1.09 0.89
N VAL A 276 -15.48 0.53 -0.13
CA VAL A 276 -14.05 0.63 -0.36
C VAL A 276 -13.84 1.34 -1.69
N GLN A 277 -13.19 2.51 -1.65
CA GLN A 277 -12.92 3.33 -2.82
C GLN A 277 -11.41 3.56 -2.89
N GLU A 278 -10.77 3.03 -3.93
CA GLU A 278 -9.34 3.21 -4.18
C GLU A 278 -9.11 3.99 -5.49
N CYS A 279 -8.36 5.08 -5.38
CA CYS A 279 -7.81 5.82 -6.50
C CYS A 279 -6.28 5.67 -6.51
N VAL A 280 -5.77 4.89 -7.46
CA VAL A 280 -4.32 4.59 -7.57
C VAL A 280 -3.60 5.67 -8.37
N ALA A 281 -4.20 6.14 -9.46
CA ALA A 281 -3.67 7.24 -10.26
C ALA A 281 -4.84 8.13 -10.73
N GLY A 282 -4.61 9.44 -10.79
CA GLY A 282 -5.57 10.40 -11.37
C GLY A 282 -5.98 11.54 -10.46
N GLU A 283 -6.94 12.33 -10.93
CA GLU A 283 -7.64 13.39 -10.18
C GLU A 283 -9.05 12.91 -9.83
N CYS A 284 -9.14 11.98 -8.87
CA CYS A 284 -10.41 11.33 -8.53
C CYS A 284 -11.28 12.20 -7.61
N VAL A 285 -12.61 12.06 -7.74
CA VAL A 285 -13.57 12.55 -6.74
C VAL A 285 -14.31 11.36 -6.14
N MET A 286 -14.05 11.06 -4.87
CA MET A 286 -14.67 9.95 -4.15
C MET A 286 -15.75 10.46 -3.19
N ASP A 287 -17.02 10.18 -3.49
CA ASP A 287 -18.14 10.50 -2.60
C ASP A 287 -18.68 9.20 -1.96
N CYS A 288 -18.73 9.19 -0.62
CA CYS A 288 -19.23 8.06 0.17
C CYS A 288 -20.35 8.48 1.12
N ASP A 289 -21.48 7.77 1.04
CA ASP A 289 -22.71 7.99 1.81
C ASP A 289 -23.20 6.64 2.37
N SER A 290 -22.35 5.99 3.16
CA SER A 290 -22.50 4.62 3.66
C SER A 290 -22.26 4.53 5.16
N LYS A 291 -22.65 3.43 5.82
CA LYS A 291 -22.38 3.28 7.26
C LYS A 291 -20.88 3.34 7.54
N THR A 292 -20.09 2.58 6.78
CA THR A 292 -18.62 2.59 6.88
C THR A 292 -17.97 2.84 5.53
N CYS A 293 -17.07 3.83 5.48
CA CYS A 293 -16.33 4.23 4.29
C CYS A 293 -14.83 4.04 4.48
N PHE A 294 -14.18 3.40 3.51
CA PHE A 294 -12.72 3.34 3.35
C PHE A 294 -12.35 3.99 2.02
N GLN A 295 -11.74 5.17 2.08
CA GLN A 295 -11.29 5.92 0.93
C GLN A 295 -9.76 5.96 0.93
N ILE A 296 -9.15 5.48 -0.16
CA ILE A 296 -7.70 5.39 -0.32
C ILE A 296 -7.34 6.13 -1.59
N ALA A 297 -6.52 7.17 -1.46
CA ALA A 297 -5.96 7.89 -2.59
C ALA A 297 -4.44 7.79 -2.53
N ARG A 298 -3.81 7.15 -3.52
CA ARG A 298 -2.34 7.00 -3.55
C ARG A 298 -1.60 8.31 -3.88
N GLY A 299 -2.34 9.43 -3.96
CA GLY A 299 -1.82 10.81 -4.00
C GLY A 299 -2.35 11.62 -5.19
N GLY A 300 -2.21 12.94 -5.07
CA GLY A 300 -2.39 13.95 -6.13
C GLY A 300 -3.84 14.35 -6.44
N ARG A 301 -4.15 15.61 -6.11
CA ARG A 301 -5.39 16.39 -6.35
C ARG A 301 -6.70 15.60 -6.25
N THR A 302 -6.71 14.54 -5.45
CA THR A 302 -7.86 13.67 -5.26
C THR A 302 -8.71 14.25 -4.15
N THR A 303 -10.02 14.32 -4.37
CA THR A 303 -10.98 14.75 -3.35
C THR A 303 -11.68 13.53 -2.76
N MET A 304 -11.61 13.39 -1.44
CA MET A 304 -12.27 12.33 -0.67
C MET A 304 -13.36 12.94 0.19
N ARG A 305 -14.61 12.52 0.02
CA ARG A 305 -15.78 13.05 0.73
C ARG A 305 -16.55 11.96 1.45
N CYS A 306 -16.81 12.16 2.73
CA CYS A 306 -17.76 11.40 3.51
C CYS A 306 -18.89 12.31 4.00
N SER A 307 -20.14 11.90 3.75
CA SER A 307 -21.33 12.65 4.12
C SER A 307 -21.58 12.67 5.65
N PRO A 308 -22.50 13.50 6.16
CA PRO A 308 -22.86 13.55 7.58
C PRO A 308 -23.57 12.29 8.12
N THR A 309 -24.19 11.49 7.24
CA THR A 309 -24.94 10.28 7.62
C THR A 309 -24.02 9.09 7.93
N VAL A 310 -22.76 9.15 7.46
CA VAL A 310 -21.74 8.12 7.62
C VAL A 310 -21.38 7.93 9.10
N ASP A 311 -21.35 6.68 9.59
CA ASP A 311 -20.94 6.38 10.97
C ASP A 311 -19.43 6.47 11.13
N LYS A 312 -18.68 5.82 10.23
CA LYS A 312 -17.21 5.75 10.26
C LYS A 312 -16.62 6.01 8.89
N CYS A 313 -15.69 6.95 8.81
CA CYS A 313 -14.99 7.28 7.59
C CYS A 313 -13.48 7.24 7.80
N HIS A 314 -12.82 6.34 7.08
CA HIS A 314 -11.37 6.22 7.01
C HIS A 314 -10.89 6.81 5.69
N GLN A 315 -10.02 7.82 5.76
CA GLN A 315 -9.45 8.46 4.58
C GLN A 315 -7.93 8.35 4.66
N PHE A 316 -7.32 7.71 3.68
CA PHE A 316 -5.87 7.48 3.65
C PHE A 316 -5.26 8.02 2.37
N CYS A 317 -4.34 8.98 2.52
CA CYS A 317 -3.61 9.63 1.42
C CYS A 317 -2.09 9.48 1.61
N PRO A 318 -1.50 8.30 1.32
CA PRO A 318 -0.07 8.05 1.51
C PRO A 318 0.88 8.80 0.57
N GLY A 319 0.38 9.39 -0.51
CA GLY A 319 1.19 10.16 -1.47
C GLY A 319 1.06 11.68 -1.32
N GLY A 320 0.21 12.16 -0.41
CA GLY A 320 -0.03 13.59 -0.19
C GLY A 320 -0.90 14.27 -1.26
N ASP A 321 -1.04 15.59 -1.11
CA ASP A 321 -1.75 16.49 -2.04
C ASP A 321 -3.24 16.12 -2.26
N CYS A 322 -3.91 15.56 -1.23
CA CYS A 322 -5.33 15.23 -1.28
C CYS A 322 -6.22 16.27 -0.58
N ASN A 323 -7.45 16.43 -1.05
CA ASN A 323 -8.49 17.18 -0.35
C ASN A 323 -9.38 16.20 0.44
N LEU A 324 -9.27 16.23 1.77
CA LEU A 324 -9.95 15.33 2.71
C LEU A 324 -11.12 16.06 3.36
N ILE A 325 -12.33 15.71 2.96
CA ILE A 325 -13.58 16.28 3.48
C ILE A 325 -14.31 15.17 4.24
N CYS A 326 -14.42 15.28 5.55
CA CYS A 326 -15.07 14.26 6.36
C CYS A 326 -16.12 14.87 7.28
N GLN A 327 -17.41 14.58 7.04
CA GLN A 327 -18.52 15.05 7.87
C GLN A 327 -19.15 13.93 8.72
N ALA A 328 -18.64 12.71 8.59
CA ALA A 328 -19.08 11.51 9.29
C ALA A 328 -19.15 11.70 10.82
N LYS A 329 -19.86 10.80 11.50
CA LYS A 329 -19.87 10.76 12.98
C LYS A 329 -18.47 10.53 13.53
N LEU A 330 -17.70 9.64 12.92
CA LEU A 330 -16.30 9.36 13.25
C LEU A 330 -15.40 9.50 12.01
N CYS A 331 -14.44 10.42 12.08
CA CYS A 331 -13.50 10.71 11.01
C CYS A 331 -12.08 10.27 11.35
N TYR A 332 -11.43 9.55 10.44
CA TYR A 332 -10.05 9.09 10.54
C TYR A 332 -9.24 9.48 9.29
N PRO A 333 -9.00 10.78 9.06
CA PRO A 333 -8.11 11.23 7.99
C PRO A 333 -6.65 10.94 8.36
N HIS A 334 -5.88 10.43 7.40
CA HIS A 334 -4.45 10.18 7.53
C HIS A 334 -3.72 10.55 6.24
N CYS A 335 -2.81 11.52 6.35
CA CYS A 335 -2.00 12.03 5.25
C CYS A 335 -0.54 12.14 5.70
N PRO A 336 0.24 11.05 5.63
CA PRO A 336 1.60 11.03 6.14
C PRO A 336 2.57 11.94 5.36
N SER A 337 2.33 12.20 4.07
CA SER A 337 3.24 12.97 3.20
C SER A 337 3.03 14.48 3.22
N GLY A 338 2.01 14.97 3.94
CA GLY A 338 1.66 16.39 3.92
C GLY A 338 0.95 16.84 2.62
N GLY A 339 0.80 18.16 2.46
CA GLY A 339 0.12 18.76 1.31
C GLY A 339 -1.41 18.55 1.26
N CYS A 340 -1.97 17.81 2.22
CA CYS A 340 -3.40 17.57 2.26
C CYS A 340 -4.17 18.74 2.88
N VAL A 341 -5.25 19.15 2.21
CA VAL A 341 -6.25 20.04 2.80
C VAL A 341 -7.24 19.18 3.56
N THR A 342 -7.48 19.49 4.82
CA THR A 342 -8.51 18.80 5.62
C THR A 342 -9.61 19.76 6.01
N SER A 343 -10.86 19.35 5.87
CA SER A 343 -12.02 20.17 6.25
C SER A 343 -13.09 19.35 6.96
N ASN A 344 -13.85 20.04 7.83
CA ASN A 344 -14.98 19.49 8.59
C ASN A 344 -14.64 18.36 9.57
N ILE A 345 -13.37 18.23 9.99
CA ILE A 345 -12.98 17.24 11.00
C ILE A 345 -13.67 17.56 12.33
N LYS A 346 -14.72 16.81 12.67
CA LYS A 346 -15.23 16.77 14.04
C LYS A 346 -14.09 16.29 14.96
N PRO A 347 -13.87 16.93 16.12
CA PRO A 347 -12.71 16.65 16.95
C PRO A 347 -12.64 15.16 17.29
N ARG A 348 -11.50 14.56 16.96
CA ARG A 348 -11.11 13.21 17.36
C ARG A 348 -11.23 13.17 18.89
N ILE A 349 -11.98 12.23 19.46
CA ILE A 349 -11.97 12.04 20.92
C ILE A 349 -10.53 11.65 21.28
N VAL A 350 -9.78 12.59 21.86
CA VAL A 350 -8.39 12.38 22.25
C VAL A 350 -8.38 11.46 23.47
N ALA A 351 -7.80 10.27 23.32
CA ALA A 351 -7.46 9.42 24.45
C ALA A 351 -6.36 10.12 25.25
N LEU A 352 -6.64 10.49 26.51
CA LEU A 352 -5.62 11.04 27.42
C LEU A 352 -4.78 9.89 28.00
N PRO A 353 -3.46 10.05 28.14
CA PRO A 353 -2.65 9.10 28.88
C PRO A 353 -3.01 9.19 30.38
N THR A 354 -3.60 8.13 30.93
CA THR A 354 -3.89 8.02 32.37
C THR A 354 -2.80 7.22 33.09
N ARG A 355 -2.46 7.64 34.32
CA ARG A 355 -1.42 7.02 35.15
C ARG A 355 -1.67 5.52 35.35
N VAL A 356 -0.68 4.71 35.01
CA VAL A 356 -0.66 3.26 35.26
C VAL A 356 0.00 3.01 36.61
N ARG A 357 -0.57 2.12 37.45
CA ARG A 357 0.07 1.65 38.69
C ARG A 357 0.57 0.23 38.48
N CYS A 358 1.87 -0.01 38.66
CA CYS A 358 2.47 -1.34 38.55
C CYS A 358 2.97 -1.81 39.90
N GLU A 359 2.69 -3.08 40.23
CA GLU A 359 3.21 -3.74 41.42
C GLU A 359 4.46 -4.55 41.08
N VAL A 360 5.55 -4.31 41.81
CA VAL A 360 6.86 -4.92 41.54
C VAL A 360 6.87 -6.42 41.84
N ILE A 361 6.09 -6.85 42.82
CA ILE A 361 6.09 -8.23 43.33
C ILE A 361 5.34 -9.18 42.38
N SER A 362 4.27 -8.70 41.74
CA SER A 362 3.41 -9.51 40.87
C SER A 362 3.76 -9.41 39.38
N GLY A 363 4.62 -8.46 38.98
CA GLY A 363 4.97 -8.21 37.58
C GLY A 363 3.80 -7.69 36.73
N GLY A 364 2.72 -7.23 37.40
CA GLY A 364 1.48 -6.77 36.80
C GLY A 364 1.30 -5.25 36.90
N CYS A 365 0.80 -4.66 35.81
CA CYS A 365 0.42 -3.25 35.75
C CYS A 365 -1.09 -3.10 35.65
N SER A 366 -1.72 -2.26 36.48
CA SER A 366 -3.16 -1.93 36.36
C SER A 366 -3.39 -0.49 35.90
N GLN A 367 -4.35 -0.30 34.99
CA GLN A 367 -4.81 1.03 34.56
C GLN A 367 -6.32 1.16 34.73
N ASN A 368 -6.74 2.20 35.47
CA ASN A 368 -8.16 2.54 35.61
C ASN A 368 -8.54 3.59 34.54
N CYS A 369 -9.61 3.30 33.80
CA CYS A 369 -10.04 4.08 32.64
C CYS A 369 -11.23 4.98 32.96
N HIS A 370 -11.26 6.21 32.45
CA HIS A 370 -12.39 7.12 32.67
C HIS A 370 -13.61 6.71 31.83
N THR A 371 -14.79 6.75 32.45
CA THR A 371 -16.10 6.32 31.90
C THR A 371 -16.56 6.91 30.56
N LYS A 372 -15.96 8.02 30.09
CA LYS A 372 -16.36 8.71 28.84
C LYS A 372 -15.26 8.77 27.77
N ARG A 373 -14.09 8.16 28.00
CA ARG A 373 -12.91 8.32 27.13
C ARG A 373 -12.18 7.00 26.92
N SER A 374 -11.43 6.90 25.82
CA SER A 374 -10.58 5.75 25.53
C SER A 374 -9.23 5.88 26.23
N CYS A 375 -8.64 4.77 26.66
CA CYS A 375 -7.34 4.71 27.33
C CYS A 375 -6.40 3.75 26.58
N ILE A 376 -5.09 4.00 26.68
CA ILE A 376 -4.04 3.22 26.02
C ILE A 376 -2.92 2.94 27.03
N CYS A 377 -2.52 1.68 27.16
CA CYS A 377 -1.30 1.27 27.89
C CYS A 377 -0.14 1.33 26.88
N ARG A 378 0.71 2.37 26.96
CA ARG A 378 1.91 2.52 26.10
C ARG A 378 3.17 2.16 26.89
N ARG A 379 3.99 1.28 26.32
CA ARG A 379 5.39 0.92 26.69
C ARG A 379 5.83 1.39 28.08
N PHE A 380 5.84 0.47 29.03
CA PHE A 380 6.61 0.61 30.25
C PHE A 380 7.62 -0.54 30.36
N SER A 381 8.75 -0.22 31.02
CA SER A 381 10.04 -0.91 31.09
C SER A 381 10.02 -2.45 30.94
N ALA A 382 11.09 -3.01 30.34
CA ALA A 382 11.30 -4.44 30.05
C ALA A 382 11.18 -5.39 31.27
N LEU A 383 11.06 -4.85 32.48
CA LEU A 383 10.87 -5.57 33.74
C LEU A 383 9.43 -6.06 34.00
N PHE A 384 8.41 -5.51 33.34
CA PHE A 384 7.01 -5.85 33.61
C PHE A 384 6.38 -6.60 32.44
N HIS A 385 5.90 -7.81 32.69
CA HIS A 385 5.48 -8.76 31.64
C HIS A 385 3.96 -8.80 31.38
N SER A 386 3.15 -8.01 32.11
CA SER A 386 1.69 -7.98 31.93
C SER A 386 1.03 -6.62 32.25
N CYS A 387 0.00 -6.23 31.49
CA CYS A 387 -0.86 -5.05 31.75
C CYS A 387 -2.33 -5.50 31.82
N ASP A 388 -2.99 -5.25 32.95
CA ASP A 388 -4.40 -5.48 33.19
C ASP A 388 -5.17 -4.16 33.10
N GLN A 389 -6.18 -4.12 32.25
CA GLN A 389 -7.02 -2.93 32.02
C GLN A 389 -8.43 -3.19 32.54
N LEU A 390 -8.90 -2.36 33.48
CA LEU A 390 -10.22 -2.46 34.09
C LEU A 390 -11.07 -1.23 33.73
N CYS A 391 -12.24 -1.49 33.16
CA CYS A 391 -13.24 -0.48 32.81
C CYS A 391 -14.50 -0.76 33.62
N TYR A 392 -14.82 0.10 34.58
CA TYR A 392 -15.91 -0.13 35.52
C TYR A 392 -17.28 0.19 34.89
N GLU A 393 -17.44 1.29 34.14
CA GLU A 393 -18.67 1.61 33.37
C GLU A 393 -18.38 2.56 32.18
N GLY A 394 -19.04 2.40 31.02
CA GLY A 394 -18.92 3.29 29.84
C GLY A 394 -18.60 2.62 28.49
N SER A 395 -18.33 3.40 27.44
CA SER A 395 -17.98 2.89 26.09
C SER A 395 -16.49 2.51 26.00
N CYS A 396 -16.14 1.32 26.48
CA CYS A 396 -14.77 0.77 26.50
C CYS A 396 -14.23 0.31 25.10
N ARG A 397 -14.81 0.79 23.98
CA ARG A 397 -14.62 0.26 22.62
C ARG A 397 -13.23 0.50 21.98
N SER A 398 -12.33 1.22 22.65
CA SER A 398 -10.98 1.53 22.11
C SER A 398 -9.89 1.36 23.18
N MET A 399 -10.01 0.33 24.01
CA MET A 399 -8.88 -0.18 24.78
C MET A 399 -7.92 -0.91 23.83
N LYS A 400 -6.69 -0.41 23.68
CA LYS A 400 -5.63 -1.07 22.91
C LYS A 400 -4.49 -1.48 23.83
N CYS A 401 -4.06 -2.73 23.69
CA CYS A 401 -2.96 -3.28 24.49
C CYS A 401 -1.75 -3.55 23.59
N TYR A 402 -0.61 -2.99 23.97
CA TYR A 402 0.68 -3.18 23.30
C TYR A 402 1.69 -3.70 24.32
N SER A 403 1.44 -4.92 24.83
CA SER A 403 2.35 -5.69 25.68
C SER A 403 2.92 -6.84 24.86
N LEU A 404 4.18 -7.19 25.08
CA LEU A 404 4.88 -8.26 24.33
C LEU A 404 4.44 -9.67 24.74
N ASN A 405 3.88 -9.86 25.95
CA ASN A 405 3.71 -11.20 26.53
C ASN A 405 2.25 -11.55 26.90
N LYS A 406 1.59 -10.82 27.82
CA LYS A 406 0.18 -11.06 28.20
C LYS A 406 -0.58 -9.76 28.51
N CYS A 407 -1.88 -9.74 28.21
CA CYS A 407 -2.79 -8.63 28.50
C CYS A 407 -4.18 -9.16 28.86
N ASN A 408 -4.69 -8.84 30.05
CA ASN A 408 -6.08 -9.16 30.41
C ASN A 408 -6.92 -7.88 30.41
N GLN A 409 -7.99 -7.90 29.61
CA GLN A 409 -8.97 -6.82 29.56
C GLN A 409 -10.27 -7.30 30.19
N LYS A 410 -10.74 -6.64 31.24
CA LYS A 410 -12.03 -6.96 31.87
C LYS A 410 -12.95 -5.74 31.83
N SER A 411 -14.09 -5.89 31.17
CA SER A 411 -15.22 -4.96 31.27
C SER A 411 -16.23 -5.51 32.27
N VAL A 412 -16.47 -4.79 33.36
CA VAL A 412 -17.56 -5.15 34.28
C VAL A 412 -18.83 -4.54 33.70
N LYS A 413 -19.67 -5.35 33.05
CA LYS A 413 -21.08 -4.97 32.85
C LYS A 413 -21.82 -5.45 34.09
N GLU A 414 -22.56 -4.57 34.74
CA GLU A 414 -23.48 -4.95 35.80
C GLU A 414 -24.37 -6.11 35.34
N CYS A 415 -24.31 -7.19 36.12
CA CYS A 415 -25.26 -8.28 36.05
C CYS A 415 -26.62 -7.78 36.54
N GLY A 416 -27.62 -7.89 35.67
CA GLY A 416 -29.05 -7.81 36.01
C GLY A 416 -29.79 -8.99 35.39
N ILE A 417 -29.73 -10.14 36.08
CA ILE A 417 -30.72 -11.22 36.15
C ILE A 417 -31.05 -11.99 34.84
N PHE A 418 -30.46 -13.18 34.66
CA PHE A 418 -31.13 -14.49 34.65
C PHE A 418 -30.09 -15.65 34.60
N HIS A 419 -30.17 -16.58 35.55
CA HIS A 419 -29.49 -17.90 35.63
C HIS A 419 -30.49 -19.01 35.22
N PRO A 420 -30.11 -20.30 35.03
CA PRO A 420 -28.79 -20.93 34.84
C PRO A 420 -28.74 -21.93 33.63
N GLY A 421 -27.53 -22.36 33.24
CA GLY A 421 -27.35 -23.47 32.28
C GLY A 421 -25.93 -23.62 31.75
N TRP A 422 -24.94 -23.75 32.63
CA TRP A 422 -23.55 -24.11 32.29
C TRP A 422 -23.12 -25.30 33.15
N LEU A 423 -22.68 -26.38 32.50
CA LEU A 423 -21.71 -27.38 32.97
C LEU A 423 -20.89 -27.71 31.71
N ALA A 424 -19.72 -27.10 31.55
CA ALA A 424 -18.41 -27.57 32.01
C ALA A 424 -17.72 -28.51 30.99
N PHE A 425 -16.58 -28.11 30.42
CA PHE A 425 -15.25 -28.56 30.85
C PHE A 425 -14.16 -27.98 29.94
N LEU A 426 -13.13 -27.41 30.58
CA LEU A 426 -11.81 -27.10 30.04
C LEU A 426 -10.87 -28.29 30.31
N ARG A 427 -9.65 -28.20 29.75
CA ARG A 427 -8.37 -28.83 30.18
C ARG A 427 -8.10 -30.22 29.55
N GLU A 428 -6.88 -30.59 29.11
CA GLU A 428 -5.50 -30.29 29.56
C GLU A 428 -4.46 -30.41 28.41
N THR A 429 -3.30 -29.78 28.57
CA THR A 429 -2.01 -30.22 27.97
C THR A 429 -1.29 -31.15 28.96
N PRO A 430 -0.47 -32.13 28.50
CA PRO A 430 0.98 -31.98 28.70
C PRO A 430 1.86 -32.72 27.66
N GLY A 431 3.18 -32.45 27.68
CA GLY A 431 4.20 -33.47 27.38
C GLY A 431 5.19 -33.17 26.26
N SER A 432 6.46 -33.46 26.52
CA SER A 432 7.70 -33.09 25.84
C SER A 432 8.35 -34.23 25.03
N GLU A 433 9.43 -33.87 24.31
CA GLU A 433 10.60 -34.66 23.86
C GLU A 433 10.73 -35.17 22.40
N ASP A 434 11.82 -34.70 21.79
CA ASP A 434 12.77 -35.27 20.81
C ASP A 434 12.37 -35.77 19.42
N SER A 435 12.92 -35.12 18.37
CA SER A 435 14.11 -35.62 17.63
C SER A 435 14.22 -35.06 16.19
N LYS A 436 15.39 -34.45 15.92
CA LYS A 436 16.24 -34.46 14.69
C LYS A 436 15.77 -33.96 13.31
N ASP A 437 16.59 -33.02 12.80
CA ASP A 437 17.15 -32.85 11.44
C ASP A 437 16.36 -33.35 10.21
N VAL A 438 16.03 -32.42 9.29
CA VAL A 438 16.47 -32.41 7.87
C VAL A 438 16.41 -30.97 7.35
N GLY A 439 17.46 -30.54 6.62
CA GLY A 439 17.56 -29.24 5.98
C GLY A 439 16.89 -29.12 4.60
N GLU A 440 17.16 -27.96 3.99
CA GLU A 440 16.94 -27.58 2.59
C GLU A 440 15.54 -27.24 2.06
N SER A 441 15.49 -26.02 1.49
CA SER A 441 14.81 -25.64 0.25
C SER A 441 13.28 -25.68 0.18
N LEU A 442 12.65 -24.50 0.25
CA LEU A 442 11.45 -24.22 -0.55
C LEU A 442 11.30 -22.73 -0.85
N LEU A 443 11.88 -22.38 -2.00
CA LEU A 443 11.52 -21.27 -2.87
C LEU A 443 9.99 -21.23 -3.13
N LEU A 444 9.49 -19.99 -3.23
CA LEU A 444 8.42 -19.57 -4.16
C LEU A 444 7.17 -20.46 -4.24
N LYS A 445 6.13 -20.06 -3.51
CA LYS A 445 4.73 -20.07 -3.98
C LYS A 445 3.85 -19.26 -3.01
N ASN A 446 2.87 -18.55 -3.58
CA ASN A 446 1.75 -17.86 -2.92
C ASN A 446 1.93 -16.39 -2.52
N ILE A 447 2.26 -15.55 -3.51
CA ILE A 447 1.71 -14.18 -3.56
C ILE A 447 0.91 -14.07 -4.85
N SER A 448 -0.33 -14.56 -4.81
CA SER A 448 -1.38 -14.31 -5.80
C SER A 448 -2.72 -14.41 -5.08
N ALA A 449 -3.01 -13.38 -4.29
CA ALA A 449 -4.35 -13.05 -3.82
C ALA A 449 -4.37 -11.54 -3.58
N PHE A 450 -5.44 -10.88 -4.02
CA PHE A 450 -5.65 -9.43 -4.11
C PHE A 450 -5.19 -8.78 -5.43
N LEU A 451 -5.78 -9.27 -6.53
CA LEU A 451 -6.37 -8.41 -7.56
C LEU A 451 -7.68 -7.81 -7.04
#